data_AF-A0A2G6F550-F1
#
_entry.id   AF-A0A2G6F550-F1
#
_cell.length_a   1.000
_cell.length_b   1.000
_cell.length_c   1.000
_cell.angle_alpha   90.00
_cell.angle_beta   90.00
_cell.angle_gamma   90.00
#
_symmetry.space_group_name_H-M   'P 1'
#
loop_
_entity.id
_entity.type
_entity.pdbx_description
1 polymer ?
#
loop_
_entity_poly.entity_id
_entity_poly.type
_entity_poly.pdbx_seq_one_letter_code
_entity_poly.pdbx_strand_id
1 'polypeptide(L)'
;MKPLYQNYILLVLVLVFINCSKEELSLDPNVNILGKWKIIENSLGPISYPGAYEEYLMDSILYIYNSKDDYFYDQYWFSNSLLYKKHIYINQITKDTLLVDIQSYQYEFLDNNTLRLDIQNPALVPTFIYKRIN
;
A
#
# COMPACT_ATOMS: atom_id res chain seq x y z
N MET A 1 45.33 -27.35 26.53
CA MET A 1 43.88 -27.36 26.18
C MET A 1 43.40 -25.92 26.17
N LYS A 2 43.16 -25.34 24.98
CA LYS A 2 42.60 -23.98 24.86
C LYS A 2 41.09 -24.03 25.20
N PRO A 3 40.55 -23.06 25.95
CA PRO A 3 39.18 -23.15 26.43
C PRO A 3 38.19 -22.98 25.27
N LEU A 4 37.48 -24.07 24.95
CA LEU A 4 36.37 -24.11 23.98
C LEU A 4 35.30 -23.03 24.26
N TYR A 5 35.19 -22.57 25.51
CA TYR A 5 34.23 -21.55 25.97
C TYR A 5 34.39 -20.17 25.31
N GLN A 6 35.60 -19.80 24.87
CA GLN A 6 35.86 -18.47 24.32
C GLN A 6 35.19 -18.27 22.95
N ASN A 7 35.01 -19.36 22.19
CA ASN A 7 34.34 -19.33 20.88
C ASN A 7 32.81 -19.24 21.02
N TYR A 8 32.22 -19.78 22.09
CA TYR A 8 30.77 -19.72 22.31
C TYR A 8 30.31 -18.31 22.72
N ILE A 9 31.10 -17.60 23.53
CA ILE A 9 30.80 -16.22 23.91
C ILE A 9 30.82 -15.30 22.68
N LEU A 10 31.76 -15.52 21.76
CA LEU A 10 31.82 -14.79 20.50
C LEU A 10 30.57 -15.04 19.63
N LEU A 11 30.12 -16.30 19.57
CA LEU A 11 28.93 -16.69 18.80
C LEU A 11 27.65 -16.04 19.33
N VAL A 12 27.48 -16.00 20.66
CA VAL A 12 26.32 -15.35 21.29
C VAL A 12 26.37 -13.83 21.09
N LEU A 13 27.54 -13.21 21.16
CA LEU A 13 27.71 -11.78 20.87
C LEU A 13 27.36 -11.44 19.42
N VAL A 14 27.76 -12.25 18.44
CA VAL A 14 27.39 -12.03 17.03
C VAL A 14 25.88 -12.14 16.83
N LEU A 15 25.20 -13.07 17.52
CA LEU A 15 23.74 -13.24 17.43
C LEU A 15 22.95 -12.04 18.00
N VAL A 16 23.49 -11.29 18.96
CA VAL A 16 22.88 -10.06 19.49
C VAL A 16 22.96 -8.90 18.49
N PHE A 17 23.96 -8.89 17.61
CA PHE A 17 24.11 -7.86 16.56
C PHE A 17 23.33 -8.17 15.27
N ILE A 18 22.78 -9.38 15.13
CA ILE A 18 21.75 -9.66 14.11
C ILE A 18 20.41 -9.17 14.65
N ASN A 19 20.36 -7.92 15.09
CA ASN A 19 19.10 -7.22 15.24
C ASN A 19 18.62 -7.01 13.80
N CYS A 20 17.73 -7.90 13.35
CA CYS A 20 16.99 -7.74 12.11
C CYS A 20 16.39 -6.33 12.18
N SER A 21 16.98 -5.39 11.44
CA SER A 21 16.50 -4.01 11.40
C SER A 21 15.12 -4.08 10.77
N LYS A 22 14.09 -4.22 11.61
CA LYS A 22 12.73 -4.07 11.17
C LYS A 22 12.64 -2.63 10.72
N GLU A 23 12.63 -2.47 9.40
CA GLU A 23 12.58 -1.18 8.75
C GLU A 23 11.46 -0.36 9.39
N GLU A 24 11.80 0.76 10.03
CA GLU A 24 10.85 1.51 10.83
C GLU A 24 9.94 2.32 9.90
N LEU A 25 8.63 2.07 10.00
CA LEU A 25 7.61 2.89 9.35
C LEU A 25 7.58 4.27 9.99
N SER A 26 7.34 5.32 9.18
CA SER A 26 7.05 6.65 9.72
C SER A 26 5.76 6.62 10.54
N LEU A 27 5.65 7.48 11.55
CA LEU A 27 4.38 7.70 12.25
C LEU A 27 3.36 8.45 11.37
N ASP A 28 3.83 9.15 10.34
CA ASP A 28 2.97 9.88 9.40
C ASP A 28 2.58 8.99 8.20
N PRO A 29 1.30 8.59 8.07
CA PRO A 29 0.85 7.78 6.94
C PRO A 29 0.98 8.49 5.58
N ASN A 30 1.00 9.83 5.56
CA ASN A 30 1.22 10.59 4.32
C ASN A 30 2.61 10.34 3.73
N VAL A 31 3.60 10.02 4.57
CA VAL A 31 4.95 9.69 4.13
C VAL A 31 5.01 8.23 3.68
N ASN A 32 4.41 7.31 4.44
CA ASN A 32 4.49 5.88 4.16
C ASN A 32 3.78 5.49 2.85
N ILE A 33 2.70 6.19 2.48
CA ILE A 33 1.90 5.84 1.30
C ILE A 33 2.59 6.21 -0.02
N LEU A 34 3.52 7.16 -0.03
CA LEU A 34 4.08 7.73 -1.28
C LEU A 34 4.74 6.66 -2.15
N GLY A 35 4.62 6.79 -3.47
CA GLY A 35 5.24 5.88 -4.44
C GLY A 35 4.24 4.91 -5.08
N LYS A 36 4.77 3.90 -5.78
CA LYS A 36 3.98 2.99 -6.62
C LYS A 36 3.62 1.69 -5.90
N TRP A 37 2.38 1.26 -6.07
CA TRP A 37 1.77 0.12 -5.39
C TRP A 37 0.97 -0.74 -6.36
N LYS A 38 1.30 -2.02 -6.42
CA LYS A 38 0.62 -3.01 -7.26
C LYS A 38 -0.24 -3.91 -6.40
N ILE A 39 -1.50 -4.12 -6.79
CA ILE A 39 -2.36 -5.10 -6.13
C ILE A 39 -1.81 -6.51 -6.41
N ILE A 40 -1.63 -7.30 -5.36
CA ILE A 40 -1.15 -8.69 -5.47
C ILE A 40 -2.18 -9.71 -4.99
N GLU A 41 -3.12 -9.31 -4.14
CA GLU A 41 -4.15 -10.16 -3.57
C GLU A 41 -5.39 -9.33 -3.23
N ASN A 42 -6.55 -9.98 -3.25
CA ASN A 42 -7.79 -9.42 -2.72
C ASN A 42 -8.52 -10.47 -1.86
N SER A 43 -9.70 -10.14 -1.34
CA SER A 43 -10.50 -11.07 -0.52
C SER A 43 -10.93 -12.37 -1.23
N LEU A 44 -10.73 -12.49 -2.55
CA LEU A 44 -11.00 -13.71 -3.33
C LEU A 44 -9.72 -14.53 -3.61
N GLY A 45 -8.56 -14.03 -3.19
CA GLY A 45 -7.26 -14.68 -3.35
C GLY A 45 -6.27 -13.89 -4.20
N PRO A 46 -5.17 -14.54 -4.62
CA PRO A 46 -4.11 -13.89 -5.39
C PRO A 46 -4.61 -13.34 -6.73
N ILE A 47 -4.20 -12.12 -7.08
CA ILE A 47 -4.51 -11.49 -8.35
C ILE A 47 -3.34 -11.71 -9.31
N SER A 48 -3.58 -12.39 -10.42
CA SER A 48 -2.58 -12.62 -11.47
C SER A 48 -2.58 -11.56 -12.58
N TYR A 49 -3.52 -10.60 -12.55
CA TYR A 49 -3.67 -9.64 -13.64
C TYR A 49 -2.44 -8.72 -13.75
N PRO A 50 -1.73 -8.72 -14.89
CA PRO A 50 -0.53 -7.92 -15.05
C PRO A 50 -0.88 -6.44 -15.28
N GLY A 51 -0.17 -5.55 -14.59
CA GLY A 51 0.06 -4.18 -15.06
C GLY A 51 -0.79 -3.07 -14.46
N ALA A 52 -1.82 -3.35 -13.65
CA ALA A 52 -2.51 -2.29 -12.92
C ALA A 52 -1.75 -1.94 -11.63
N TYR A 53 -1.43 -0.65 -11.44
CA TYR A 53 -0.81 -0.14 -10.21
C TYR A 53 -1.28 1.28 -9.92
N GLU A 54 -1.10 1.67 -8.68
CA GLU A 54 -1.42 3.00 -8.16
C GLU A 54 -0.15 3.74 -7.81
N GLU A 55 -0.09 5.04 -8.00
CA GLU A 55 1.03 5.89 -7.57
C GLU A 55 0.52 7.07 -6.75
N TYR A 56 0.99 7.16 -5.51
CA TYR A 56 0.62 8.22 -4.58
C TYR A 56 1.71 9.28 -4.55
N LEU A 57 1.33 10.51 -4.88
CA LEU A 57 2.23 11.66 -4.91
C LEU A 57 2.02 12.59 -3.72
N MET A 58 3.07 13.34 -3.39
CA MET A 58 3.12 14.19 -2.19
C MET A 58 2.09 15.34 -2.18
N ASP A 59 1.54 15.69 -3.34
CA ASP A 59 0.52 16.71 -3.53
C ASP A 59 -0.92 16.17 -3.49
N SER A 60 -1.13 14.99 -2.89
CA SER A 60 -2.43 14.32 -2.77
C SER A 60 -3.03 13.85 -4.10
N ILE A 61 -2.21 13.75 -5.15
CA ILE A 61 -2.59 13.17 -6.44
C ILE A 61 -2.35 11.65 -6.41
N LEU A 62 -3.33 10.91 -6.90
CA LEU A 62 -3.28 9.47 -7.07
C LEU A 62 -3.36 9.15 -8.57
N TYR A 63 -2.32 8.55 -9.14
CA TYR A 63 -2.41 7.98 -10.49
C TYR A 63 -2.83 6.51 -10.41
N ILE A 64 -3.75 6.11 -11.29
CA ILE A 64 -4.16 4.71 -11.44
C ILE A 64 -3.85 4.31 -12.86
N TYR A 65 -2.89 3.40 -12.99
CA TYR A 65 -2.40 2.89 -14.26
C TYR A 65 -3.11 1.60 -14.63
N ASN A 66 -3.43 1.44 -15.91
CA ASN A 66 -3.91 0.18 -16.47
C ASN A 66 -2.73 -0.67 -16.97
N SER A 67 -3.02 -1.86 -17.49
CA SER A 67 -2.02 -2.79 -18.01
C SER A 67 -1.27 -2.36 -19.27
N LYS A 68 -1.67 -1.22 -19.87
CA LYS A 68 -1.05 -0.59 -21.05
C LYS A 68 -0.33 0.71 -20.70
N ASP A 69 -0.17 1.02 -19.41
CA ASP A 69 0.35 2.29 -18.90
C ASP A 69 -0.49 3.53 -19.26
N ASP A 70 -1.74 3.36 -19.71
CA ASP A 70 -2.68 4.49 -19.69
C ASP A 70 -3.05 4.77 -18.24
N TYR A 71 -3.26 6.04 -17.91
CA TYR A 71 -3.62 6.45 -16.56
C TYR A 71 -4.80 7.41 -16.53
N PHE A 72 -5.47 7.41 -15.38
CA PHE A 72 -6.29 8.51 -14.93
C PHE A 72 -5.77 8.97 -13.57
N TYR A 73 -6.14 10.18 -13.17
CA TYR A 73 -5.75 10.74 -11.90
C TYR A 73 -6.98 10.97 -11.02
N ASP A 74 -6.78 10.75 -9.74
CA ASP A 74 -7.72 10.95 -8.66
C ASP A 74 -7.04 11.73 -7.55
N GLN A 75 -7.79 11.98 -6.47
CA GLN A 75 -7.26 12.62 -5.28
C GLN A 75 -7.34 11.66 -4.10
N TYR A 76 -6.37 11.75 -3.19
CA TYR A 76 -6.39 10.99 -1.94
C TYR A 76 -6.06 11.86 -0.74
N TRP A 77 -6.58 11.51 0.43
CA TRP A 77 -6.24 12.17 1.69
C TRP A 77 -6.47 11.23 2.88
N PHE A 78 -5.82 11.51 4.00
CA PHE A 78 -6.08 10.86 5.27
C PHE A 78 -6.97 11.73 6.16
N SER A 79 -7.96 11.14 6.81
CA SER A 79 -8.81 11.81 7.81
C SER A 79 -9.40 10.78 8.76
N ASN A 80 -9.46 11.09 10.06
CA ASN A 80 -10.04 10.21 11.10
C ASN A 80 -9.53 8.75 11.03
N SER A 81 -8.22 8.56 10.83
CA SER A 81 -7.57 7.24 10.68
C SER A 81 -8.02 6.41 9.47
N LEU A 82 -8.64 7.04 8.47
CA LEU A 82 -9.02 6.43 7.20
C LEU A 82 -8.26 7.08 6.06
N LEU A 83 -8.02 6.29 5.01
CA LEU A 83 -7.58 6.76 3.70
C LEU A 83 -8.83 6.98 2.85
N TYR A 84 -8.95 8.14 2.22
CA TYR A 84 -9.99 8.44 1.26
C TYR A 84 -9.41 8.52 -0.14
N LYS A 85 -10.14 7.99 -1.12
CA LYS A 85 -9.87 8.18 -2.55
C LYS A 85 -11.11 8.80 -3.19
N LYS A 86 -10.92 9.86 -3.96
CA LYS A 86 -11.98 10.54 -4.71
C LYS A 86 -11.81 10.27 -6.19
N HIS A 87 -12.78 9.58 -6.74
CA HIS A 87 -12.88 9.24 -8.14
C HIS A 87 -13.85 10.21 -8.84
N ILE A 88 -13.41 10.82 -9.93
CA ILE A 88 -14.27 11.68 -10.76
C ILE A 88 -14.42 11.05 -12.14
N TYR A 89 -15.65 10.74 -12.53
CA TYR A 89 -15.94 10.21 -13.86
C TYR A 89 -17.19 10.82 -14.47
N ILE A 90 -17.23 10.85 -15.80
CA ILE A 90 -18.37 11.35 -16.57
C ILE A 90 -19.39 10.22 -16.70
N ASN A 91 -20.63 10.48 -16.30
CA ASN A 91 -21.74 9.55 -16.51
C ASN A 91 -21.99 9.39 -18.02
N GLN A 92 -21.81 8.18 -18.54
CA GLN A 92 -21.96 7.89 -19.97
C GLN A 92 -23.42 7.97 -20.46
N ILE A 93 -24.41 7.95 -19.54
CA ILE A 93 -25.84 7.99 -19.88
C ILE A 93 -26.27 9.40 -20.29
N THR A 94 -25.90 10.42 -19.51
CA THR A 94 -26.29 11.81 -19.76
C THR A 94 -25.18 12.62 -20.41
N LYS A 95 -23.91 12.15 -20.36
CA LYS A 95 -22.66 12.84 -20.80
C LYS A 95 -22.39 14.22 -20.17
N ASP A 96 -23.38 14.80 -19.51
CA ASP A 96 -23.33 16.13 -18.88
C ASP A 96 -23.31 16.04 -17.34
N THR A 97 -23.26 14.84 -16.77
CA THR A 97 -23.22 14.65 -15.32
C THR A 97 -21.85 14.14 -14.89
N LEU A 98 -21.18 14.92 -14.04
CA LEU A 98 -20.00 14.47 -13.30
C LEU A 98 -20.45 13.69 -12.07
N LEU A 99 -19.98 12.46 -11.94
CA LEU A 99 -20.13 11.66 -10.75
C LEU A 99 -18.85 11.76 -9.93
N VAL A 100 -19.02 12.12 -8.65
CA VAL A 100 -17.95 12.17 -7.66
C VAL A 100 -18.20 11.02 -6.69
N ASP A 101 -17.34 10.01 -6.75
CA ASP A 101 -17.35 8.91 -5.81
C ASP A 101 -16.22 9.10 -4.80
N ILE A 102 -16.54 8.99 -3.51
CA ILE A 102 -15.56 9.11 -2.43
C ILE A 102 -15.58 7.80 -1.66
N GLN A 103 -14.52 7.03 -1.81
CA GLN A 103 -14.34 5.76 -1.15
C GLN A 103 -13.44 5.93 0.06
N SER A 104 -13.86 5.34 1.18
CA SER A 104 -13.08 5.31 2.42
C SER A 104 -12.54 3.90 2.67
N TYR A 105 -11.29 3.88 3.12
CA TYR A 105 -10.53 2.67 3.38
C TYR A 105 -9.94 2.74 4.78
N GLN A 106 -10.11 1.67 5.54
CA GLN A 106 -9.18 1.37 6.62
C GLN A 106 -7.87 0.90 5.97
N TYR A 107 -6.74 1.41 6.45
CA TYR A 107 -5.43 1.07 5.91
C TYR A 107 -4.53 0.50 7.00
N GLU A 108 -3.65 -0.42 6.60
CA GLU A 108 -2.62 -0.99 7.47
C GLU A 108 -1.34 -1.20 6.65
N PHE A 109 -0.26 -0.54 7.05
CA PHE A 109 1.08 -0.81 6.54
C PHE A 109 1.66 -2.02 7.30
N LEU A 110 1.59 -3.20 6.69
CA LEU A 110 2.10 -4.45 7.30
C LEU A 110 3.64 -4.42 7.41
N ASP A 111 4.26 -3.80 6.40
CA ASP A 111 5.67 -3.42 6.35
C ASP A 111 5.84 -2.25 5.36
N ASN A 112 7.07 -1.79 5.12
CA ASN A 112 7.36 -0.68 4.20
C ASN A 112 6.89 -0.92 2.75
N ASN A 113 6.76 -2.18 2.34
CA ASN A 113 6.49 -2.62 0.99
C ASN A 113 5.13 -3.32 0.85
N THR A 114 4.37 -3.46 1.93
CA THR A 114 3.09 -4.16 1.93
C THR A 114 2.02 -3.32 2.60
N LEU A 115 0.99 -2.97 1.83
CA LEU A 115 -0.14 -2.17 2.29
C LEU A 115 -1.42 -2.99 2.15
N ARG A 116 -2.19 -3.05 3.22
CA ARG A 116 -3.55 -3.58 3.21
C ARG A 116 -4.54 -2.42 3.21
N LEU A 117 -5.55 -2.50 2.33
CA LEU A 117 -6.69 -1.61 2.29
C LEU A 117 -8.00 -2.40 2.43
N ASP A 118 -8.86 -1.98 3.34
CA ASP A 118 -10.20 -2.53 3.55
C ASP A 118 -11.26 -1.44 3.30
N ILE A 119 -12.08 -1.61 2.26
CA ILE A 119 -13.19 -0.72 1.92
C ILE A 119 -14.19 -0.70 3.08
N GLN A 120 -14.59 0.51 3.51
CA GLN A 120 -15.53 0.69 4.63
C GLN A 120 -17.00 0.66 4.19
N ASN A 121 -17.27 0.89 2.90
CA ASN A 121 -18.59 0.74 2.31
C ASN A 121 -18.84 -0.72 1.87
N PRO A 122 -20.10 -1.18 1.77
CA PRO A 122 -20.41 -2.51 1.24
C PRO A 122 -19.80 -2.73 -0.15
N ALA A 123 -18.94 -3.73 -0.28
CA ALA A 123 -18.25 -4.09 -1.52
C ALA A 123 -18.21 -5.61 -1.69
N LEU A 124 -18.28 -6.07 -2.95
CA LEU A 124 -18.12 -7.49 -3.29
C LEU A 124 -16.70 -8.01 -3.01
N VAL A 125 -15.71 -7.13 -3.18
CA VAL A 125 -14.30 -7.39 -2.91
C VAL A 125 -13.83 -6.31 -1.93
N PRO A 126 -14.00 -6.50 -0.61
CA PRO A 126 -13.75 -5.44 0.38
C PRO A 126 -12.28 -5.24 0.70
N THR A 127 -11.42 -6.25 0.52
CA THR A 127 -10.02 -6.20 0.96
C THR A 127 -9.06 -6.31 -0.22
N PHE A 128 -8.00 -5.52 -0.20
CA PHE A 128 -6.91 -5.51 -1.17
C PHE A 128 -5.57 -5.48 -0.46
N ILE A 129 -4.63 -6.30 -0.93
CA ILE A 129 -3.22 -6.26 -0.51
C ILE A 129 -2.39 -5.76 -1.68
N TYR A 130 -1.65 -4.69 -1.40
CA TYR A 130 -0.75 -4.03 -2.31
C TYR A 130 0.69 -4.32 -1.94
N LYS A 131 1.54 -4.40 -2.96
CA LYS A 131 2.98 -4.48 -2.85
C LYS A 131 3.62 -3.27 -3.52
N ARG A 132 4.56 -2.64 -2.84
CA ARG A 132 5.34 -1.53 -3.39
C ARG A 132 6.18 -2.02 -4.58
N ILE A 133 6.27 -1.19 -5.62
CA ILE A 133 7.10 -1.41 -6.80
C ILE A 133 7.99 -0.19 -7.05
N ASN A 134 9.17 -0.42 -7.64
CA ASN A 134 10.12 0.63 -8.04
C ASN A 134 9.89 1.03 -9.50
#